data_AF-A0A3A5AGQ2-F1
#
_entry.id   AF-A0A3A5AGQ2-F1
#
_cell.length_a   1.000
_cell.length_b   1.000
_cell.length_c   1.000
_cell.angle_alpha   90.00
_cell.angle_beta   90.00
_cell.angle_gamma   90.00
#
_symmetry.space_group_name_H-M   'P 1'
#
loop_
_entity.id
_entity.type
_entity.pdbx_description
1 polymer ?
#
loop_
_entity_poly.entity_id
_entity_poly.type
_entity_poly.pdbx_seq_one_letter_code
_entity_poly.pdbx_strand_id
1 'polypeptide(L)'
;MNAERSPVKAHKLTLLQIVREHCFECQGYNGQGSKPVKNVRECPNKGCRFYPYRMGKRPGSKGGSGDIAEKRKRALVESVLFG
;
A
#
# COMPACT_ATOMS: atom_id res chain seq x y z
N MET A 1 -8.80 3.38 29.78
CA MET A 1 -8.80 2.13 28.99
C MET A 1 -7.99 2.38 27.71
N ASN A 2 -6.76 1.87 27.61
CA ASN A 2 -5.92 2.06 26.42
C ASN A 2 -5.86 0.75 25.64
N ALA A 3 -6.33 0.76 24.39
CA ALA A 3 -6.20 -0.36 23.47
C ALA A 3 -4.74 -0.45 23.03
N GLU A 4 -4.02 -1.40 23.59
CA GLU A 4 -2.64 -1.70 23.27
C GLU A 4 -2.60 -2.26 21.84
N ARG A 5 -2.24 -1.40 20.88
CA ARG A 5 -2.10 -1.79 19.48
C ARG A 5 -0.93 -2.78 19.39
N SER A 6 -1.28 -4.06 19.25
CA SER A 6 -0.40 -5.22 19.10
C SER A 6 0.82 -4.95 18.19
N PRO A 7 2.01 -5.53 18.46
CA PRO A 7 3.23 -5.25 17.70
C PRO A 7 3.13 -5.83 16.29
N VAL A 8 2.60 -5.04 15.35
CA VAL A 8 2.62 -5.39 13.94
C VAL A 8 4.09 -5.33 13.50
N LYS A 9 4.65 -6.48 13.08
CA LYS A 9 6.00 -6.59 12.48
C LYS A 9 6.27 -5.36 11.61
N ALA A 10 7.39 -4.67 11.86
CA ALA A 10 7.81 -3.48 11.14
C ALA A 10 8.18 -3.80 9.68
N HIS A 11 7.20 -4.19 8.88
CA HIS A 11 7.32 -4.12 7.43
C HIS A 11 7.35 -2.63 7.07
N LYS A 12 8.37 -2.20 6.32
CA LYS A 12 8.40 -0.87 5.72
C LYS A 12 7.15 -0.72 4.84
N LEU A 13 6.08 -0.18 5.40
CA LEU A 13 4.88 0.11 4.66
C LEU A 13 5.22 1.19 3.63
N THR A 14 4.89 0.92 2.39
CA THR A 14 4.93 1.94 1.35
C THR A 14 3.88 3.00 1.64
N LEU A 15 4.08 4.23 1.16
CA LEU A 15 3.11 5.31 1.32
C LEU A 15 1.70 4.92 0.84
N LEU A 16 1.61 4.13 -0.25
CA LEU A 16 0.34 3.63 -0.77
C LEU A 16 -0.35 2.65 0.19
N GLN A 17 0.41 1.82 0.92
CA GLN A 17 -0.15 0.94 1.94
C GLN A 17 -0.66 1.74 3.14
N ILE A 18 0.08 2.76 3.57
CA ILE A 18 -0.33 3.65 4.67
C ILE A 18 -1.65 4.36 4.32
N VAL A 19 -1.74 4.94 3.12
CA VAL A 19 -2.98 5.60 2.66
C VAL A 19 -4.14 4.63 2.59
N ARG A 20 -3.90 3.38 2.14
CA ARG A 20 -4.94 2.36 2.08
C ARG A 20 -5.44 1.94 3.47
N GLU A 21 -4.54 1.77 4.44
CA GLU A 21 -4.94 1.49 5.82
C GLU A 21 -5.75 2.66 6.41
N HIS A 22 -5.34 3.90 6.16
CA HIS A 22 -6.10 5.09 6.56
C HIS A 22 -7.52 5.11 5.96
N CYS A 23 -7.69 4.67 4.71
CA CYS A 23 -9.02 4.53 4.12
C CYS A 23 -9.87 3.48 4.83
N PHE A 24 -9.29 2.39 5.36
CA PHE A 24 -10.04 1.43 6.16
C PHE A 24 -10.46 2.04 7.50
N GLU A 25 -9.55 2.73 8.19
CA GLU A 25 -9.84 3.42 9.45
C GLU A 25 -10.96 4.46 9.27
N CYS A 26 -10.93 5.21 8.17
CA CYS A 26 -12.00 6.16 7.79
C CYS A 26 -13.37 5.49 7.58
N GLN A 27 -13.39 4.23 7.13
CA GLN A 27 -14.62 3.43 6.97
C GLN A 27 -15.01 2.65 8.24
N GLY A 28 -14.38 2.96 9.39
CA GLY A 28 -14.69 2.36 10.68
C GLY A 28 -13.93 1.07 11.00
N TYR A 29 -12.90 0.71 10.23
CA TYR A 29 -12.06 -0.45 10.56
C TYR A 29 -11.17 -0.15 11.77
N ASN A 30 -11.28 -0.98 12.81
CA ASN A 30 -10.55 -0.84 14.07
C ASN A 30 -9.38 -1.83 14.21
N GLY A 31 -9.00 -2.53 13.13
CA GLY A 31 -7.96 -3.56 13.16
C GLY A 31 -8.47 -4.97 13.46
N GLN A 32 -9.76 -5.15 13.70
CA GLN A 32 -10.38 -6.45 13.98
C GLN A 32 -11.39 -6.83 12.90
N GLY A 33 -11.50 -8.12 12.63
CA GLY A 33 -12.41 -8.64 11.60
C GLY A 33 -11.94 -8.37 10.16
N SER A 34 -12.88 -8.41 9.23
CA SER A 34 -12.58 -8.23 7.81
C SER A 34 -12.45 -6.75 7.43
N LYS A 35 -11.40 -6.42 6.66
CA LYS A 35 -11.19 -5.06 6.13
C LYS A 35 -12.38 -4.66 5.23
N PRO A 36 -12.92 -3.43 5.35
CA PRO A 36 -14.08 -2.97 4.59
C PRO A 36 -13.69 -2.55 3.16
N VAL A 37 -13.17 -3.49 2.38
CA VAL A 37 -12.64 -3.25 1.02
C VAL A 37 -13.71 -2.71 0.07
N LYS A 38 -14.94 -3.21 0.17
CA LYS A 38 -16.08 -2.75 -0.64
C LYS A 38 -16.40 -1.28 -0.34
N ASN A 39 -16.52 -0.92 0.93
CA ASN A 39 -16.82 0.45 1.36
C ASN A 39 -15.75 1.45 0.89
N VAL A 40 -14.46 1.07 0.97
CA VAL A 40 -13.38 1.92 0.43
C VAL A 40 -13.47 2.05 -1.09
N ARG A 41 -13.81 0.97 -1.80
CA ARG A 41 -13.97 0.99 -3.26
C ARG A 41 -15.11 1.92 -3.69
N GLU A 42 -16.23 1.83 -3.00
CA GLU A 42 -17.49 2.53 -3.28
C GLU A 42 -17.64 3.86 -2.51
N CYS A 43 -16.55 4.33 -1.88
CA CYS A 43 -16.56 5.59 -1.12
C CYS A 43 -17.12 6.75 -1.97
N PRO A 44 -18.16 7.46 -1.48
CA PRO A 44 -18.82 8.52 -2.24
C PRO A 44 -18.00 9.82 -2.27
N ASN A 45 -17.04 10.00 -1.34
CA ASN A 45 -16.26 11.23 -1.22
C ASN A 45 -15.13 11.31 -2.27
N LYS A 46 -15.51 11.65 -3.51
CA LYS A 46 -14.58 11.86 -4.64
C LYS A 46 -13.65 13.07 -4.46
N GLY A 47 -14.01 14.01 -3.59
CA GLY A 47 -13.20 15.20 -3.26
C GLY A 47 -12.07 14.94 -2.27
N CYS A 48 -12.01 13.74 -1.69
CA CYS A 48 -10.95 13.38 -0.75
C CYS A 48 -9.57 13.35 -1.45
N ARG A 49 -8.56 14.01 -0.87
CA ARG A 49 -7.18 14.03 -1.38
C ARG A 49 -6.58 12.63 -1.54
N PHE A 50 -7.03 11.66 -0.75
CA PHE A 50 -6.58 10.27 -0.81
C PHE A 50 -7.42 9.37 -1.74
N TYR A 51 -8.55 9.87 -2.26
CA TYR A 51 -9.42 9.14 -3.18
C TYR A 51 -8.70 8.43 -4.34
N PRO A 52 -7.74 9.05 -5.06
CA PRO A 52 -7.04 8.38 -6.15
C PRO A 52 -6.14 7.23 -5.72
N TYR A 53 -5.73 7.19 -4.44
CA TYR A 53 -4.77 6.22 -3.90
C TYR A 53 -5.42 5.15 -3.03
N ARG A 54 -6.71 5.27 -2.71
CA ARG A 54 -7.46 4.43 -1.78
C ARG A 54 -7.39 2.91 -2.07
N MET A 55 -7.10 2.55 -3.32
CA MET A 55 -6.95 1.15 -3.75
C MET A 55 -5.51 0.60 -3.58
N GLY A 56 -4.59 1.39 -3.02
CA GLY A 56 -3.17 1.02 -2.89
C GLY A 56 -2.44 0.98 -4.23
N LYS A 57 -2.94 1.71 -5.24
CA LYS A 57 -2.35 1.81 -6.57
C LYS A 57 -2.20 3.29 -6.93
N ARG A 58 -1.10 3.66 -7.58
CA ARG A 58 -0.91 5.01 -8.09
C ARG A 58 -1.63 5.15 -9.45
N PRO A 59 -2.50 6.15 -9.63
CA PRO A 59 -3.18 6.39 -10.91
C PRO A 59 -2.14 6.63 -12.01
N GLY A 60 -2.29 5.95 -13.16
CA GLY A 60 -1.35 6.06 -14.28
C GLY A 60 -0.16 5.10 -14.25
N SER A 61 -0.03 4.25 -13.24
CA SER A 61 1.01 3.21 -13.23
C SER A 61 0.59 2.05 -14.14
N LYS A 62 0.94 2.10 -15.43
CA LYS A 62 1.09 0.86 -16.20
C LYS A 62 2.18 0.05 -15.48
N GLY A 63 1.87 -1.20 -15.11
CA GLY A 63 2.67 -2.02 -14.18
C GLY A 63 4.16 -1.97 -14.50
N GLY A 64 4.94 -1.42 -13.57
CA GLY A 64 6.40 -1.24 -13.70
C GLY A 64 7.20 -1.74 -12.49
N SER A 65 6.54 -2.31 -11.48
CA SER A 65 7.21 -2.62 -10.20
C SER A 65 7.99 -3.94 -10.24
N GLY A 66 7.61 -4.87 -11.11
CA GLY A 66 8.26 -6.19 -11.22
C GLY A 66 9.47 -6.15 -12.14
N ASP A 67 9.33 -5.52 -13.29
CA ASP A 67 10.36 -5.42 -14.33
C ASP A 67 11.54 -4.55 -13.91
N ILE A 68 11.31 -3.44 -13.20
CA ILE A 68 12.40 -2.59 -12.71
C ILE A 68 13.17 -3.28 -11.58
N ALA A 69 12.48 -3.98 -10.68
CA ALA A 69 13.13 -4.71 -9.60
C ALA A 69 13.97 -5.87 -10.14
N GLU A 70 13.44 -6.65 -11.08
CA GLU A 70 14.17 -7.74 -11.76
C GLU A 70 15.36 -7.20 -12.57
N LYS A 71 15.17 -6.13 -13.35
CA LYS A 71 16.25 -5.47 -14.09
C LYS A 71 17.36 -4.97 -13.16
N ARG A 72 17.02 -4.40 -12.00
CA ARG A 72 18.01 -3.96 -11.01
C ARG A 72 18.79 -5.12 -10.40
N LYS A 73 18.13 -6.24 -10.09
CA LYS A 73 18.81 -7.45 -9.60
C LYS A 73 19.77 -8.02 -10.65
N ARG A 74 19.32 -8.07 -11.90
CA ARG A 74 20.14 -8.56 -13.01
C ARG A 74 21.34 -7.65 -13.29
N ALA A 75 21.14 -6.33 -13.30
CA ALA A 75 22.23 -5.37 -13.44
C ALA A 75 23.25 -5.47 -12.29
N LEU A 76 22.79 -5.69 -11.05
CA LEU A 76 23.65 -5.93 -9.90
C LEU A 76 24.47 -7.22 -10.08
N VAL A 77 23.84 -8.32 -10.49
CA VAL A 77 24.52 -9.60 -10.76
C VAL A 77 25.56 -9.45 -11.87
N GLU A 78 25.24 -8.78 -12.97
CA GLU A 78 26.20 -8.57 -14.06
C GLU A 78 27.41 -7.73 -13.60
N SER A 79 27.19 -6.68 -12.81
CA SER A 79 28.29 -5.88 -12.27
C SER A 79 29.19 -6.63 -11.28
N VAL A 80 28.68 -7.65 -10.60
CA VAL A 80 29.47 -8.46 -9.64
C VAL A 80 30.21 -9.60 -10.34
N LEU A 81 29.66 -10.15 -11.43
CA LEU A 81 30.24 -11.28 -12.14
C LEU A 81 31.23 -10.88 -13.25
N PHE A 82 31.04 -9.70 -13.84
CA PHE A 82 31.82 -9.23 -15.00
C PHE A 82 32.49 -7.86 -14.78
N GLY A 83 32.44 -7.33 -13.55
CA GLY A 83 33.07 -6.07 -13.15
C GLY A 83 34.37 -6.26 -12.38
#